data_AF-A0A150V9S4-F1
#
_entry.id   AF-A0A150V9S4-F1
#
_cell.length_a   1.000
_cell.length_b   1.000
_cell.length_c   1.000
_cell.angle_alpha   90.00
_cell.angle_beta   90.00
_cell.angle_gamma   90.00
#
_symmetry.space_group_name_H-M   'P 1'
#
loop_
_entity.id
_entity.type
_entity.pdbx_description
1 polymer ?
#
loop_
_entity_poly.entity_id
_entity_poly.type
_entity_poly.pdbx_seq_one_letter_code
_entity_poly.pdbx_strand_id
1 'polypeptide(L)'
;MNNALLSILCDQEYWSFDPLASELITFNKDGTGELWCMRETTFIFALNMDWKSLPPPKAEESVKTLGITSWWSRKPQVLGKVKLQINLNTTDAKSLGGPFPIPNEYYLSEAAFRPRIFTVTIEKGNFAPKLWVGKESEGFRLRYGLRLLFDKSPYPLREGFKTPDKPPVSEYNFDEMDMFVAGLLSHSETKGKAMNDDFPGGWTTASLFRW
;
A
#
# COMPACT_ATOMS: atom_id res chain seq x y z
N MET A 1 4.19 20.98 8.33
CA MET A 1 3.98 19.58 8.77
C MET A 1 3.79 18.65 7.58
N ASN A 2 3.01 19.05 6.56
CA ASN A 2 2.91 18.30 5.28
C ASN A 2 4.27 17.94 4.68
N ASN A 3 5.24 18.86 4.64
CA ASN A 3 6.55 18.56 4.02
C ASN A 3 7.30 17.38 4.67
N ALA A 4 7.21 17.20 6.00
CA ALA A 4 7.85 16.07 6.67
C ALA A 4 7.15 14.75 6.33
N LEU A 5 5.81 14.75 6.28
CA LEU A 5 5.02 13.57 5.87
C LEU A 5 5.28 13.20 4.41
N LEU A 6 5.38 14.19 3.52
CA LEU A 6 5.72 13.97 2.12
C LEU A 6 7.15 13.44 1.95
N SER A 7 8.10 13.91 2.78
CA SER A 7 9.44 13.31 2.80
C SER A 7 9.36 11.84 3.17
N ILE A 8 8.67 11.49 4.27
CA ILE A 8 8.50 10.09 4.67
C ILE A 8 7.87 9.26 3.56
N LEU A 9 6.84 9.80 2.90
CA LEU A 9 6.16 9.15 1.77
C LEU A 9 7.13 8.82 0.63
N CYS A 10 8.02 9.76 0.28
CA CYS A 10 8.93 9.66 -0.87
C CYS A 10 10.31 9.06 -0.55
N ASP A 11 10.68 8.97 0.72
CA ASP A 11 11.98 8.43 1.14
C ASP A 11 11.96 6.89 1.23
N GLN A 12 10.79 6.26 1.00
CA GLN A 12 10.67 4.81 0.87
C GLN A 12 10.93 4.40 -0.58
N GLU A 13 11.65 3.30 -0.79
CA GLU A 13 11.84 2.71 -2.12
C GLU A 13 10.50 2.30 -2.75
N TYR A 14 9.64 1.66 -1.95
CA TYR A 14 8.26 1.34 -2.29
C TYR A 14 7.44 1.13 -1.01
N TRP A 15 6.13 1.26 -1.14
CA TRP A 15 5.14 0.85 -0.15
C TRP A 15 4.45 -0.41 -0.66
N SER A 16 4.45 -1.47 0.12
CA SER A 16 4.02 -2.80 -0.32
C SER A 16 2.76 -3.24 0.43
N PHE A 17 1.76 -3.73 -0.31
CA PHE A 17 0.58 -4.37 0.27
C PHE A 17 0.90 -5.83 0.65
N ASP A 18 1.53 -6.55 -0.28
CA ASP A 18 2.15 -7.86 -0.11
C ASP A 18 3.62 -7.73 -0.54
N PRO A 19 4.61 -8.05 0.31
CA PRO A 19 6.03 -7.99 -0.08
C PRO A 19 6.49 -9.14 -0.97
N LEU A 20 5.69 -10.19 -1.09
CA LEU A 20 6.02 -11.40 -1.86
C LEU A 20 5.33 -11.43 -3.23
N ALA A 21 4.21 -10.73 -3.37
CA ALA A 21 3.57 -10.42 -4.65
C ALA A 21 3.92 -8.97 -5.02
N SER A 22 4.22 -8.62 -6.27
CA SER A 22 4.61 -7.24 -6.62
C SER A 22 3.41 -6.28 -6.62
N GLU A 23 2.76 -6.14 -5.46
CA GLU A 23 1.61 -5.30 -5.15
C GLU A 23 2.12 -4.10 -4.35
N LEU A 24 2.59 -3.10 -5.08
CA LEU A 24 3.31 -1.97 -4.52
C LEU A 24 2.90 -0.63 -5.13
N ILE A 25 3.19 0.43 -4.39
CA ILE A 25 3.03 1.82 -4.80
C ILE A 25 4.27 2.61 -4.41
N THR A 26 4.79 3.40 -5.35
CA THR A 26 5.99 4.23 -5.16
C THR A 26 5.67 5.70 -5.36
N PHE A 27 6.22 6.56 -4.52
CA PHE A 27 6.05 8.02 -4.62
C PHE A 27 7.41 8.70 -4.79
N ASN A 28 7.63 9.35 -5.93
CA ASN A 28 8.83 10.12 -6.20
C ASN A 28 8.65 11.59 -5.80
N LYS A 29 9.75 12.25 -5.41
CA LYS A 29 9.77 13.65 -4.94
C LYS A 29 9.34 14.67 -5.99
N ASP A 30 9.40 14.30 -7.27
CA ASP A 30 8.99 15.13 -8.41
C ASP A 30 7.47 15.10 -8.67
N GLY A 31 6.69 14.37 -7.86
CA GLY A 31 5.26 14.20 -8.06
C GLY A 31 4.90 13.07 -9.01
N THR A 32 5.86 12.24 -9.42
CA THR A 32 5.59 11.01 -10.16
C THR A 32 5.60 9.79 -9.23
N GLY A 33 5.23 8.63 -9.74
CA GLY A 33 5.25 7.38 -9.00
C GLY A 33 4.86 6.21 -9.88
N GLU A 34 4.69 5.06 -9.26
CA GLU A 34 4.24 3.84 -9.94
C GLU A 34 3.23 3.09 -9.07
N LEU A 35 2.28 2.40 -9.71
CA LEU A 35 1.34 1.50 -9.05
C LEU A 35 1.35 0.14 -9.76
N TRP A 36 1.58 -0.91 -8.99
CA TRP A 36 1.80 -2.25 -9.48
C TRP A 36 0.78 -3.22 -8.89
N CYS A 37 0.28 -4.11 -9.73
CA CYS A 37 -0.48 -5.28 -9.35
C CYS A 37 0.03 -6.50 -10.11
N MET A 38 0.73 -7.36 -9.39
CA MET A 38 1.13 -8.68 -9.86
C MET A 38 0.86 -9.67 -8.75
N ARG A 39 0.22 -10.78 -9.08
CA ARG A 39 0.12 -11.93 -8.18
C ARG A 39 0.59 -13.18 -8.89
N GLU A 40 1.33 -13.99 -8.16
CA GLU A 40 2.00 -15.19 -8.66
C GLU A 40 2.91 -14.88 -9.87
N THR A 41 2.42 -15.11 -11.09
CA THR A 41 3.15 -14.89 -12.34
C THR A 41 2.39 -13.98 -13.32
N THR A 42 1.24 -13.44 -12.91
CA THR A 42 0.38 -12.63 -13.79
C THR A 42 0.42 -11.16 -13.38
N PHE A 43 0.96 -10.32 -14.27
CA PHE A 43 0.77 -8.87 -14.18
C PHE A 43 -0.64 -8.51 -14.63
N ILE A 44 -1.41 -7.90 -13.73
CA ILE A 44 -2.68 -7.27 -14.12
C ILE A 44 -2.37 -5.89 -14.69
N PHE A 45 -1.57 -5.11 -13.96
CA PHE A 45 -1.08 -3.83 -14.45
C PHE A 45 0.16 -3.38 -13.70
N ALA A 46 0.95 -2.53 -14.35
CA ALA A 46 2.00 -1.76 -13.72
C ALA A 46 2.13 -0.45 -14.49
N LEU A 47 1.79 0.65 -13.81
CA LEU A 47 1.56 1.94 -14.44
C LEU A 47 2.41 3.02 -13.80
N ASN A 48 2.82 4.00 -14.59
CA ASN A 48 3.21 5.28 -14.02
C ASN A 48 1.99 6.00 -13.44
N MET A 49 2.23 6.84 -12.45
CA MET A 49 1.24 7.76 -11.92
C MET A 49 1.83 9.14 -11.67
N ASP A 50 0.97 10.15 -11.70
CA ASP A 50 1.25 11.48 -11.19
C ASP A 50 0.48 11.69 -9.89
N TRP A 51 1.07 12.39 -8.94
CA TRP A 51 0.44 12.68 -7.67
C TRP A 51 0.82 14.08 -7.16
N LYS A 52 -0.08 14.65 -6.36
CA LYS A 52 0.19 15.90 -5.64
C LYS A 52 -0.52 15.92 -4.31
N SER A 53 0.12 16.55 -3.33
CA SER A 53 -0.54 16.86 -2.07
C SER A 53 -1.54 18.01 -2.26
N LEU A 54 -2.72 17.87 -1.67
CA LEU A 54 -3.72 18.92 -1.60
C LEU A 54 -3.60 19.65 -0.26
N PRO A 55 -3.90 20.96 -0.22
CA PRO A 55 -3.94 21.68 1.05
C PRO A 55 -4.98 21.07 1.98
N PRO A 56 -4.71 21.03 3.30
CA PRO A 56 -5.74 20.65 4.26
C PRO A 56 -6.91 21.65 4.17
N PRO A 57 -8.15 21.24 4.49
CA PRO A 57 -9.24 22.18 4.61
C PRO A 57 -8.84 23.32 5.56
N LYS A 58 -9.16 24.56 5.20
CA LYS A 58 -9.04 25.70 6.12
C LYS A 58 -9.95 25.37 7.32
N ALA A 59 -9.36 25.10 8.49
CA ALA A 59 -10.01 24.69 9.75
C ALA A 59 -10.08 23.18 10.09
N GLU A 60 -9.00 22.43 9.85
CA GLU A 60 -8.67 21.33 10.77
C GLU A 60 -7.34 21.64 11.44
N GLU A 61 -7.44 22.12 12.68
CA GLU A 61 -6.33 22.22 13.60
C GLU A 61 -5.57 20.90 13.61
N SER A 62 -4.27 21.00 13.35
CA SER A 62 -3.32 19.92 13.50
C SER A 62 -3.60 19.18 14.80
N VAL A 63 -4.01 17.91 14.71
CA VAL A 63 -3.93 16.99 15.84
C VAL A 63 -2.45 16.83 16.16
N LYS A 64 -1.92 17.72 17.01
CA LYS A 64 -0.65 17.52 17.69
C LYS A 64 -0.88 16.43 18.72
N THR A 65 -0.81 15.17 18.28
CA THR A 65 -0.50 14.09 19.21
C THR A 65 0.92 13.65 18.96
N LEU A 66 1.87 14.53 19.29
CA LEU A 66 3.18 14.07 19.78
C LEU A 66 2.95 13.52 21.19
N GLY A 67 2.17 12.44 21.28
CA GLY A 67 2.18 11.61 22.47
C GLY A 67 3.55 10.95 22.48
N ILE A 68 4.38 11.29 23.47
CA ILE A 68 5.46 10.41 23.89
C ILE A 68 4.75 9.18 24.46
N THR A 69 4.33 8.29 23.57
CA THR A 69 3.88 6.99 23.99
C THR A 69 5.14 6.23 24.35
N SER A 70 5.21 5.81 25.62
CA SER A 70 6.26 4.92 26.07
C SER A 70 6.41 3.76 25.07
N TRP A 71 7.64 3.25 24.90
CA TRP A 71 7.91 2.09 24.03
C TRP A 71 7.02 0.87 24.34
N TRP A 72 6.30 0.89 25.47
CA TRP A 72 5.34 -0.12 25.92
C TRP A 72 3.93 0.05 25.35
N SER A 73 3.60 1.17 24.72
CA SER A 73 2.28 1.32 24.10
C SER A 73 2.21 0.42 22.86
N ARG A 74 1.26 -0.53 22.86
CA ARG A 74 0.99 -1.39 21.70
C ARG A 74 0.25 -0.67 20.56
N LYS A 75 0.05 0.65 20.66
CA LYS A 75 -0.69 1.42 19.67
C LYS A 75 0.28 2.07 18.67
N PRO A 76 -0.02 2.02 17.36
CA PRO A 76 0.72 2.76 16.36
C PRO A 76 0.81 4.25 16.68
N GLN A 77 1.97 4.86 16.41
CA GLN A 77 2.13 6.30 16.47
C GLN A 77 1.65 6.91 15.15
N VAL A 78 0.54 7.65 15.17
CA VAL A 78 0.08 8.40 14.00
C VAL A 78 1.03 9.58 13.76
N LEU A 79 1.73 9.57 12.63
CA LEU A 79 2.64 10.66 12.23
C LEU A 79 1.84 11.82 11.63
N GLY A 80 0.73 11.51 10.94
CA GLY A 80 -0.21 12.51 10.45
C GLY A 80 -1.05 12.01 9.28
N LYS A 81 -1.84 12.94 8.72
CA LYS A 81 -2.71 12.70 7.56
C LYS A 81 -2.37 13.68 6.44
N VAL A 82 -2.46 13.21 5.20
CA VAL A 82 -2.26 14.03 4.00
C VAL A 82 -3.35 13.73 2.99
N LYS A 83 -3.85 14.76 2.30
CA LYS A 83 -4.74 14.57 1.15
C LYS A 83 -3.90 14.49 -0.11
N LEU A 84 -4.04 13.41 -0.88
CA LEU A 84 -3.35 13.21 -2.14
C LEU A 84 -4.36 13.18 -3.27
N GLN A 85 -4.06 13.86 -4.37
CA GLN A 85 -4.67 13.55 -5.66
C GLN A 85 -3.70 12.64 -6.41
N ILE A 86 -4.15 11.48 -6.84
CA ILE A 86 -3.38 10.53 -7.65
C ILE A 86 -4.08 10.38 -8.99
N ASN A 87 -3.29 10.37 -10.07
CA ASN A 87 -3.72 10.16 -11.44
C ASN A 87 -2.90 9.01 -12.03
N LEU A 88 -3.55 7.91 -12.40
CA LEU A 88 -2.89 6.83 -13.11
C LEU A 88 -2.69 7.23 -14.58
N ASN A 89 -1.53 6.90 -15.13
CA ASN A 89 -1.22 7.12 -16.54
C ASN A 89 -1.35 5.80 -17.31
N THR A 90 -1.57 5.88 -18.62
CA THR A 90 -1.69 4.70 -19.49
C THR A 90 -0.34 4.04 -19.80
N THR A 91 0.77 4.72 -19.50
CA THR A 91 2.12 4.26 -19.78
C THR A 91 2.61 3.26 -18.73
N ASP A 92 3.33 2.23 -19.18
CA ASP A 92 3.95 1.22 -18.33
C ASP A 92 4.93 1.83 -17.31
N ALA A 93 5.00 1.21 -16.14
CA ALA A 93 5.96 1.58 -15.10
C ALA A 93 7.40 1.56 -15.63
N LYS A 94 8.14 2.65 -15.43
CA LYS A 94 9.50 2.82 -15.94
C LYS A 94 10.48 1.81 -15.35
N SER A 95 10.27 1.41 -14.10
CA SER A 95 11.19 0.51 -13.39
C SER A 95 11.19 -0.94 -13.89
N LEU A 96 10.26 -1.32 -14.77
CA LEU A 96 10.22 -2.64 -15.40
C LEU A 96 11.35 -2.92 -16.41
N GLY A 97 12.06 -1.89 -16.90
CA GLY A 97 13.32 -2.10 -17.63
C GLY A 97 13.24 -2.84 -18.97
N GLY A 98 12.10 -2.83 -19.67
CA GLY A 98 11.96 -3.43 -21.01
C GLY A 98 10.50 -3.65 -21.41
N PRO A 99 10.22 -4.08 -22.65
CA PRO A 99 8.87 -4.35 -23.11
C PRO A 99 8.35 -5.65 -22.48
N PHE A 100 7.83 -5.55 -21.26
CA PHE A 100 6.92 -6.56 -20.77
C PHE A 100 5.59 -6.37 -21.49
N PRO A 101 4.96 -7.42 -22.02
CA PRO A 101 3.61 -7.32 -22.58
C PRO A 101 2.63 -7.18 -21.41
N ILE A 102 2.68 -6.05 -20.72
CA ILE A 102 1.76 -5.72 -19.65
C ILE A 102 0.53 -5.17 -20.34
N PRO A 103 -0.61 -5.87 -20.24
CA PRO A 103 -1.72 -5.53 -21.07
C PRO A 103 -2.56 -4.54 -20.23
N ASN A 104 -1.94 -3.41 -19.85
CA ASN A 104 -2.59 -2.31 -19.15
C ASN A 104 -3.87 -1.93 -19.89
N GLU A 105 -3.77 -1.81 -21.22
CA GLU A 105 -4.91 -1.59 -22.12
C GLU A 105 -5.88 -2.77 -22.23
N TYR A 106 -5.49 -3.99 -21.88
CA TYR A 106 -6.39 -5.15 -21.91
C TYR A 106 -7.29 -5.20 -20.69
N TYR A 107 -6.75 -4.90 -19.50
CA TYR A 107 -7.51 -4.97 -18.26
C TYR A 107 -8.20 -3.66 -17.91
N LEU A 108 -7.60 -2.51 -18.19
CA LEU A 108 -8.06 -1.23 -17.65
C LEU A 108 -8.95 -0.46 -18.63
N SER A 109 -9.99 0.14 -18.10
CA SER A 109 -10.89 1.05 -18.80
C SER A 109 -10.44 2.51 -18.61
N GLU A 110 -10.99 3.42 -19.41
CA GLU A 110 -10.80 4.87 -19.24
C GLU A 110 -11.16 5.37 -17.84
N ALA A 111 -12.02 4.65 -17.10
CA ALA A 111 -12.39 5.04 -15.76
C ALA A 111 -11.24 4.87 -14.75
N ALA A 112 -10.28 3.96 -15.00
CA ALA A 112 -9.13 3.75 -14.13
C ALA A 112 -8.17 4.96 -14.09
N PHE A 113 -8.12 5.72 -15.20
CA PHE A 113 -7.22 6.88 -15.36
C PHE A 113 -7.85 8.19 -14.90
N ARG A 114 -9.02 8.16 -14.27
CA ARG A 114 -9.62 9.37 -13.69
C ARG A 114 -8.86 9.76 -12.43
N PRO A 115 -8.55 11.05 -12.22
CA PRO A 115 -7.92 11.49 -10.98
C PRO A 115 -8.79 11.15 -9.77
N ARG A 116 -8.16 10.58 -8.74
CA ARG A 116 -8.83 10.20 -7.48
C ARG A 116 -8.16 10.92 -6.32
N ILE A 117 -8.97 11.34 -5.35
CA ILE A 117 -8.51 12.05 -4.14
C ILE A 117 -8.60 11.10 -2.97
N PHE A 118 -7.52 11.00 -2.21
CA PHE A 118 -7.38 10.12 -1.06
C PHE A 118 -7.02 10.93 0.18
N THR A 119 -7.51 10.49 1.33
CA THR A 119 -6.98 10.89 2.63
C THR A 119 -6.11 9.75 3.12
N VAL A 120 -4.82 10.02 3.26
CA VAL A 120 -3.82 9.02 3.60
C VAL A 120 -3.28 9.28 4.99
N THR A 121 -3.23 8.26 5.83
CA THR A 121 -2.64 8.30 7.18
C THR A 121 -1.30 7.58 7.17
N ILE A 122 -0.27 8.22 7.70
CA ILE A 122 1.06 7.59 7.90
C ILE A 122 1.23 7.31 9.39
N GLU A 123 1.60 6.06 9.70
CA GLU A 123 1.85 5.60 11.05
C GLU A 123 3.24 5.00 11.18
N LYS A 124 3.81 5.11 12.39
CA LYS A 124 5.05 4.46 12.79
C LYS A 124 4.77 3.39 13.84
N GLY A 125 5.41 2.24 13.72
CA GLY A 125 5.18 1.10 14.60
C GLY A 125 5.97 -0.13 14.21
N ASN A 126 5.43 -1.30 14.57
CA ASN A 126 5.92 -2.60 14.15
C ASN A 126 4.76 -3.33 13.47
N PHE A 127 4.79 -3.39 12.13
CA PHE A 127 3.66 -3.86 11.32
C PHE A 127 3.99 -5.14 10.57
N ALA A 128 2.98 -5.99 10.41
CA ALA A 128 2.96 -7.06 9.43
C ALA A 128 2.29 -6.57 8.12
N PRO A 129 2.66 -7.11 6.95
CA PRO A 129 1.82 -7.01 5.76
C PRO A 129 0.39 -7.51 6.01
N LYS A 130 -0.60 -6.98 5.29
CA LYS A 130 -2.01 -7.40 5.42
C LYS A 130 -2.22 -8.81 4.85
N LEU A 131 -1.56 -9.08 3.72
CA LEU A 131 -1.56 -10.37 3.05
C LEU A 131 -0.15 -10.98 3.14
N TRP A 132 -0.09 -12.29 3.38
CA TRP A 132 1.17 -13.04 3.40
C TRP A 132 0.98 -14.36 2.67
N VAL A 133 1.39 -14.44 1.41
CA VAL A 133 1.38 -15.68 0.63
C VAL A 133 2.74 -16.35 0.75
N GLY A 134 2.94 -17.16 1.80
CA GLY A 134 4.17 -17.92 2.00
C GLY A 134 4.05 -18.95 3.12
N LYS A 135 4.73 -20.10 2.98
CA LYS A 135 4.83 -21.08 4.07
C LYS A 135 5.52 -20.43 5.26
N GLU A 136 4.90 -20.51 6.44
CA GLU A 136 5.55 -20.16 7.71
C GLU A 136 6.71 -21.14 7.96
N SER A 137 7.90 -20.81 7.48
CA SER A 137 9.10 -21.24 8.19
C SER A 137 9.23 -20.31 9.40
N GLU A 138 9.33 -20.89 10.59
CA GLU A 138 9.59 -20.21 11.85
C GLU A 138 10.88 -19.37 11.74
N GLY A 139 10.79 -18.12 11.28
CA GLY A 139 11.98 -17.26 11.18
C GLY A 139 11.86 -16.00 10.34
N PHE A 140 11.01 -15.97 9.30
CA PHE A 140 11.01 -14.86 8.32
C PHE A 140 9.71 -14.07 8.28
N ARG A 141 9.18 -13.67 9.44
CA ARG A 141 8.10 -12.67 9.46
C ARG A 141 8.69 -11.29 9.21
N LEU A 142 8.62 -10.82 7.96
CA LEU A 142 9.04 -9.45 7.63
C LEU A 142 8.16 -8.48 8.42
N ARG A 143 8.81 -7.54 9.10
CA ARG A 143 8.13 -6.49 9.85
C ARG A 143 8.58 -5.13 9.35
N TYR A 144 7.68 -4.18 9.43
CA TYR A 144 7.85 -2.87 8.82
C TYR A 144 7.64 -1.77 9.86
N GLY A 145 8.46 -0.73 9.77
CA GLY A 145 8.47 0.39 10.69
C GLY A 145 7.36 1.41 10.40
N LEU A 146 6.85 1.40 9.17
CA LEU A 146 5.87 2.34 8.68
C LEU A 146 4.68 1.62 8.06
N ARG A 147 3.51 2.24 8.20
CA ARG A 147 2.26 1.83 7.55
C ARG A 147 1.58 3.05 6.93
N LEU A 148 1.10 2.85 5.70
CA LEU A 148 0.34 3.80 4.91
C LEU A 148 -1.09 3.29 4.80
N LEU A 149 -2.05 4.09 5.26
CA LEU A 149 -3.47 3.75 5.23
C LEU A 149 -4.22 4.72 4.34
N PHE A 150 -4.83 4.22 3.27
CA PHE A 150 -5.74 4.98 2.45
C PHE A 150 -7.16 4.94 3.04
N ASP A 151 -7.93 6.02 2.85
CA ASP A 151 -9.36 6.04 3.16
C ASP A 151 -10.19 5.12 2.24
N LYS A 152 -9.63 4.75 1.10
CA LYS A 152 -10.15 3.81 0.10
C LYS A 152 -8.99 3.32 -0.76
N SER A 153 -9.07 2.11 -1.28
CA SER A 153 -7.99 1.53 -2.10
C SER A 153 -7.53 2.44 -3.25
N PRO A 154 -6.21 2.64 -3.43
CA PRO A 154 -5.65 3.36 -4.58
C PRO A 154 -5.68 2.52 -5.87
N TYR A 155 -5.95 1.22 -5.80
CA TYR A 155 -6.13 0.36 -6.98
C TYR A 155 -7.40 0.74 -7.75
N PRO A 156 -7.46 0.52 -9.08
CA PRO A 156 -8.69 0.65 -9.84
C PRO A 156 -9.81 -0.16 -9.20
N LEU A 157 -10.99 0.44 -9.10
CA LEU A 157 -12.20 -0.25 -8.66
C LEU A 157 -12.86 -0.93 -9.86
N ARG A 158 -13.98 -1.61 -9.62
CA ARG A 158 -14.69 -2.44 -10.61
C ARG A 158 -14.93 -1.74 -11.95
N GLU A 159 -15.32 -0.46 -11.93
CA GLU A 159 -15.54 0.37 -13.12
C GLU A 159 -14.25 0.66 -13.91
N GLY A 160 -13.10 0.61 -13.25
CA GLY A 160 -11.77 0.78 -13.83
C GLY A 160 -11.30 -0.41 -14.65
N PHE A 161 -12.03 -1.53 -14.66
CA PHE A 161 -11.69 -2.71 -15.44
C PHE A 161 -12.64 -2.91 -16.63
N LYS A 162 -12.12 -3.39 -17.77
CA LYS A 162 -12.93 -3.73 -18.96
C LYS A 162 -13.80 -4.96 -18.74
N THR A 163 -13.28 -5.96 -18.03
CA THR A 163 -13.98 -7.22 -17.73
C THR A 163 -13.85 -7.57 -16.24
N PRO A 164 -14.49 -6.82 -15.34
CA PRO A 164 -14.32 -7.00 -13.88
C PRO A 164 -14.78 -8.36 -13.36
N ASP A 165 -15.69 -9.04 -14.07
CA ASP A 165 -16.23 -10.35 -13.70
C ASP A 165 -15.42 -11.53 -14.23
N LYS A 166 -14.28 -11.28 -14.87
CA LYS A 166 -13.42 -12.34 -15.42
C LYS A 166 -12.11 -12.45 -14.66
N PRO A 167 -11.58 -13.68 -14.46
CA PRO A 167 -10.22 -13.86 -13.99
C PRO A 167 -9.20 -13.18 -14.90
N PRO A 168 -8.07 -12.69 -14.34
CA PRO A 168 -7.75 -12.71 -12.92
C PRO A 168 -8.50 -11.64 -12.11
N VAL A 169 -9.04 -10.58 -12.73
CA VAL A 169 -9.61 -9.41 -12.04
C VAL A 169 -10.70 -9.76 -11.01
N SER A 170 -11.59 -10.69 -11.34
CA SER A 170 -12.69 -11.10 -10.45
C SER A 170 -12.24 -11.81 -9.17
N GLU A 171 -10.98 -12.25 -9.10
CA GLU A 171 -10.42 -12.99 -7.96
C GLU A 171 -9.71 -12.06 -6.95
N TYR A 172 -9.70 -10.75 -7.23
CA TYR A 172 -9.02 -9.75 -6.41
C TYR A 172 -10.03 -8.86 -5.70
N ASN A 173 -9.83 -8.70 -4.39
CA ASN A 173 -10.54 -7.73 -3.58
C ASN A 173 -9.80 -6.38 -3.66
N PHE A 174 -9.76 -5.77 -4.85
CA PHE A 174 -9.04 -4.51 -5.06
C PHE A 174 -9.51 -3.40 -4.13
N ASP A 175 -10.78 -3.41 -3.73
CA ASP A 175 -11.39 -2.47 -2.79
C ASP A 175 -10.82 -2.58 -1.36
N GLU A 176 -10.34 -3.76 -0.96
CA GLU A 176 -9.73 -4.03 0.34
C GLU A 176 -8.22 -3.73 0.38
N MET A 177 -7.60 -3.37 -0.75
CA MET A 177 -6.18 -3.06 -0.85
C MET A 177 -5.86 -1.63 -0.41
N ASP A 178 -6.08 -1.34 0.87
CA ASP A 178 -6.04 0.01 1.47
C ASP A 178 -4.82 0.27 2.37
N MET A 179 -4.04 -0.76 2.66
CA MET A 179 -2.95 -0.72 3.64
C MET A 179 -1.64 -1.21 3.04
N PHE A 180 -0.61 -0.37 3.11
CA PHE A 180 0.72 -0.69 2.63
C PHE A 180 1.74 -0.49 3.73
N VAL A 181 2.85 -1.22 3.67
CA VAL A 181 3.93 -1.16 4.64
C VAL A 181 5.26 -0.80 3.98
N ALA A 182 6.14 -0.15 4.73
CA ALA A 182 7.47 0.25 4.28
C ALA A 182 8.47 0.35 5.44
N GLY A 183 9.76 0.47 5.12
CA GLY A 183 10.85 0.55 6.09
C GLY A 183 11.03 -0.77 6.83
N LEU A 184 11.61 -1.77 6.16
CA LEU A 184 11.87 -3.08 6.74
C LEU A 184 12.67 -2.95 8.04
N LEU A 185 12.15 -3.54 9.12
CA LEU A 185 12.79 -3.54 10.42
C LEU A 185 13.84 -4.64 10.52
N SER A 186 14.90 -4.36 11.27
CA SER A 186 15.88 -5.37 11.63
C SER A 186 15.29 -6.34 12.68
N HIS A 187 15.84 -7.55 12.77
CA HIS A 187 15.35 -8.59 13.70
C HIS A 187 15.38 -8.15 15.18
N SER A 188 16.27 -7.22 15.56
CA SER A 188 16.31 -6.68 16.92
C SER A 188 15.15 -5.74 17.23
N GLU A 189 14.55 -5.13 16.21
CA GLU A 189 13.42 -4.19 16.27
C GLU A 189 12.06 -4.89 16.13
N THR A 190 12.04 -6.15 15.68
CA THR A 190 10.81 -6.94 15.49
C THR A 190 10.27 -7.61 16.77
N LYS A 191 10.81 -7.26 17.95
CA LYS A 191 10.42 -7.89 19.22
C LYS A 191 8.93 -7.66 19.52
N GLY A 192 8.22 -8.75 19.78
CA GLY A 192 6.80 -8.73 20.14
C GLY A 192 5.84 -9.01 18.98
N LYS A 193 4.54 -8.88 19.25
CA LYS A 193 3.47 -9.05 18.28
C LYS A 193 3.37 -7.80 17.40
N ALA A 194 3.03 -7.92 16.11
CA ALA A 194 2.81 -6.72 15.31
C ALA A 194 1.56 -5.98 15.79
N MET A 195 1.58 -4.68 15.59
CA MET A 195 0.54 -3.76 16.06
C MET A 195 -0.76 -3.83 15.25
N ASN A 196 -0.76 -4.58 14.14
CA ASN A 196 -1.91 -4.86 13.29
C ASN A 196 -2.24 -6.36 13.21
N ASP A 197 -1.69 -7.18 14.10
CA ASP A 197 -2.08 -8.58 14.23
C ASP A 197 -3.40 -8.63 15.06
N ASP A 198 -4.56 -8.54 14.40
CA ASP A 198 -5.88 -8.55 15.07
C ASP A 198 -6.28 -9.92 15.66
N PHE A 199 -5.49 -10.97 15.42
CA PHE A 199 -5.77 -12.32 15.90
C PHE A 199 -5.40 -12.51 17.38
N PRO A 200 -6.36 -12.71 18.31
CA PRO A 200 -6.08 -12.80 19.76
C PRO A 200 -5.31 -14.08 20.16
N GLY A 201 -5.39 -15.13 19.34
CA GLY A 201 -4.48 -16.27 19.34
C GLY A 201 -3.79 -16.30 18.00
N GLY A 202 -2.48 -16.58 17.95
CA GLY A 202 -1.76 -16.72 16.68
C GLY A 202 -2.55 -17.59 15.69
N TRP A 203 -2.41 -17.29 14.40
CA TRP A 203 -3.08 -17.97 13.31
C TRP A 203 -3.06 -19.50 13.52
N THR A 204 -4.18 -20.08 13.95
CA THR A 204 -4.38 -21.52 13.83
C THR A 204 -4.64 -21.80 12.37
N THR A 205 -3.83 -22.71 11.83
CA THR A 205 -3.88 -23.32 10.51
C THR A 205 -5.29 -23.79 10.11
N ALA A 206 -6.14 -22.88 9.65
CA ALA A 206 -7.45 -23.24 9.09
C ALA A 206 -8.05 -22.08 8.27
N SER A 207 -7.47 -21.81 7.11
CA SER A 207 -8.23 -21.37 5.94
C SER A 207 -7.48 -21.85 4.70
N LEU A 208 -7.53 -23.17 4.51
CA LEU A 208 -7.30 -23.80 3.22
C LEU A 208 -8.28 -23.17 2.23
N PHE A 209 -7.80 -22.30 1.34
CA PHE A 209 -8.41 -22.21 0.02
C PHE A 209 -8.19 -23.57 -0.63
N ARG A 210 -9.24 -24.40 -0.60
CA ARG A 210 -9.35 -25.56 -1.48
C ARG A 210 -9.51 -25.03 -2.90
N TRP A 211 -8.52 -25.32 -3.73
CA TRP A 211 -8.73 -25.57 -5.15
C TRP A 211 -8.78 -27.08 -5.34
#